data_AF-B4QAG7-F1
#
_entry.id   AF-B4QAG7-F1
#
_cell.length_a   1.000
_cell.length_b   1.000
_cell.length_c   1.000
_cell.angle_alpha   90.00
_cell.angle_beta   90.00
_cell.angle_gamma   90.00
#
_symmetry.space_group_name_H-M   'P 1'
#
loop_
_entity.id
_entity.type
_entity.pdbx_description
1 polymer ?
#
loop_
_entity_poly.entity_id
_entity_poly.type
_entity_poly.pdbx_seq_one_letter_code
_entity_poly.pdbx_strand_id
1 'polypeptide(L)'
;MGGMGGGGLLDIYSMAWEHLRPGSSPVDWCEGNYLISSNIAEFVNTFSNFLFILLPPVLIMLFKEYGRFVTPGIHVIWVLLIVVGLSSMYFHATLSLIGQLLDELAILWVFMAAFSLFYPKRYYPKFVKNDRKTFSWLMLLSAIAATGLSWWKPIVNAFVLMFMSVPTMLMLYTELQR
;
A
#
# COMPACT_ATOMS: atom_id res chain seq x y z
N MET A 1 10.80 14.54 -42.45
CA MET A 1 10.05 15.80 -42.23
C MET A 1 8.66 15.41 -41.73
N GLY A 2 8.28 15.89 -40.54
CA GLY A 2 6.92 15.79 -39.99
C GLY A 2 6.64 14.49 -39.21
N GLY A 3 6.35 14.48 -37.91
CA GLY A 3 6.24 15.57 -36.96
C GLY A 3 6.33 15.00 -35.55
N MET A 4 7.01 15.72 -34.66
CA MET A 4 6.92 15.49 -33.22
C MET A 4 5.49 15.86 -32.81
N GLY A 5 4.62 14.85 -32.67
CA GLY A 5 3.29 15.02 -32.12
C GLY A 5 3.41 15.54 -30.69
N GLY A 6 3.07 16.82 -30.49
CA GLY A 6 3.09 17.46 -29.19
C GLY A 6 2.14 16.73 -28.26
N GLY A 7 2.64 16.30 -27.10
CA GLY A 7 1.83 15.73 -26.03
C GLY A 7 0.79 16.75 -25.57
N GLY A 8 -0.42 16.62 -26.08
CA GLY A 8 -1.55 17.46 -25.71
C GLY A 8 -2.15 16.97 -24.39
N LEU A 9 -2.90 17.84 -23.71
CA LEU A 9 -3.67 17.48 -22.52
C LEU A 9 -4.63 16.29 -22.78
N LEU A 10 -5.17 16.19 -24.01
CA LEU A 10 -6.02 15.08 -24.45
C LEU A 10 -5.28 13.72 -24.49
N ASP A 11 -3.99 13.71 -24.80
CA ASP A 11 -3.18 12.48 -24.80
C ASP A 11 -2.89 12.01 -23.36
N ILE A 12 -2.74 12.95 -22.43
CA ILE A 12 -2.60 12.62 -21.01
C ILE A 12 -3.90 12.01 -20.47
N TYR A 13 -5.05 12.59 -20.83
CA TYR A 13 -6.35 12.06 -20.42
C TYR A 13 -6.64 10.69 -21.04
N SER A 14 -6.30 10.46 -22.30
CA SER A 14 -6.49 9.15 -22.94
C SER A 14 -5.61 8.07 -22.30
N MET A 15 -4.34 8.36 -22.01
CA MET A 15 -3.46 7.44 -21.29
C MET A 15 -3.98 7.14 -19.87
N ALA A 16 -4.41 8.16 -19.13
CA ALA A 16 -4.95 7.97 -17.78
C ALA A 16 -6.23 7.13 -17.80
N TRP A 17 -7.09 7.31 -18.80
CA TRP A 17 -8.33 6.56 -18.97
C TRP A 17 -8.08 5.07 -19.26
N GLU A 18 -7.09 4.75 -20.10
CA GLU A 18 -6.73 3.35 -20.37
C GLU A 18 -6.26 2.62 -19.11
N HIS A 19 -5.56 3.31 -18.20
CA HIS A 19 -5.10 2.70 -16.93
C HIS A 19 -6.21 2.55 -15.88
N LEU A 20 -7.30 3.33 -15.99
CA LEU A 20 -8.50 3.20 -15.15
C LEU A 20 -9.50 2.18 -15.70
N ARG A 21 -9.34 1.77 -16.96
CA ARG A 21 -10.25 0.85 -17.63
C ARG A 21 -10.34 -0.47 -16.86
N PRO A 22 -11.55 -1.04 -16.67
CA PRO A 22 -11.68 -2.36 -16.06
C PRO A 22 -10.91 -3.44 -16.84
N GLY A 23 -10.24 -4.34 -16.12
CA GLY A 23 -9.39 -5.39 -16.71
C GLY A 23 -8.09 -4.89 -17.36
N SER A 24 -7.67 -3.64 -17.10
CA SER A 24 -6.38 -3.12 -17.57
C SER A 24 -5.18 -3.59 -16.75
N SER A 25 -5.41 -4.16 -15.56
CA SER A 25 -4.34 -4.74 -14.75
C SER A 25 -3.73 -5.96 -15.47
N PRO A 26 -2.40 -6.12 -15.46
CA PRO A 26 -1.73 -7.32 -15.93
C PRO A 26 -1.85 -8.49 -14.95
N VAL A 27 -2.42 -8.28 -13.77
CA VAL A 27 -2.57 -9.28 -12.69
C VAL A 27 -4.03 -9.68 -12.59
N ASP A 28 -4.27 -10.99 -12.57
CA ASP A 28 -5.58 -11.63 -12.38
C ASP A 28 -5.40 -12.70 -11.31
N TRP A 29 -6.33 -12.80 -10.36
CA TRP A 29 -6.23 -13.76 -9.26
C TRP A 29 -6.99 -15.05 -9.59
N CYS A 30 -7.10 -15.95 -8.61
CA CYS A 30 -7.72 -17.26 -8.83
C CYS A 30 -9.26 -17.22 -8.88
N GLU A 31 -9.89 -16.13 -8.44
CA GLU A 31 -11.36 -15.98 -8.52
C GLU A 31 -11.77 -15.69 -9.95
N GLY A 32 -12.78 -16.39 -10.47
CA GLY A 32 -13.26 -16.13 -11.82
C GLY A 32 -13.98 -14.79 -11.94
N ASN A 33 -13.70 -14.08 -13.03
CA ASN A 33 -14.22 -12.75 -13.28
C ASN A 33 -15.71 -12.72 -13.63
N TYR A 34 -16.46 -11.82 -12.99
CA TYR A 34 -17.89 -11.55 -13.15
C TYR A 34 -18.80 -12.77 -12.93
N LEU A 35 -18.36 -13.75 -12.13
CA LEU A 35 -19.12 -14.98 -11.88
C LEU A 35 -20.40 -14.76 -11.07
N ILE A 36 -20.38 -13.83 -10.10
CA ILE A 36 -21.51 -13.56 -9.19
C ILE A 36 -22.26 -12.27 -9.59
N SER A 37 -21.56 -11.27 -10.11
CA SER A 37 -22.12 -9.96 -10.46
C SER A 37 -21.53 -9.48 -11.79
N SER A 38 -22.34 -8.88 -12.65
CA SER A 38 -21.88 -8.27 -13.91
C SER A 38 -21.09 -6.98 -13.72
N ASN A 39 -21.11 -6.41 -12.51
CA ASN A 39 -20.50 -5.11 -12.21
C ASN A 39 -19.22 -5.21 -11.36
N ILE A 40 -18.93 -6.39 -10.81
CA ILE A 40 -17.79 -6.63 -9.90
C ILE A 40 -17.01 -7.80 -10.47
N ALA A 41 -15.75 -7.57 -10.85
CA ALA A 41 -14.90 -8.59 -11.45
C ALA A 41 -14.70 -9.77 -10.49
N GLU A 42 -14.08 -9.56 -9.33
CA GLU A 42 -13.86 -10.61 -8.33
C GLU A 42 -14.72 -10.32 -7.09
N PHE A 43 -15.89 -10.96 -7.00
CA PHE A 43 -16.90 -10.63 -6.00
C PHE A 43 -16.46 -10.99 -4.58
N VAL A 44 -15.95 -12.19 -4.36
CA VAL A 44 -15.51 -12.66 -3.04
C VAL A 44 -14.31 -11.85 -2.57
N ASN A 45 -13.30 -11.64 -3.43
CA ASN A 45 -12.13 -10.82 -3.12
C ASN A 45 -12.49 -9.36 -2.85
N THR A 46 -13.49 -8.81 -3.54
CA THR A 46 -14.02 -7.47 -3.24
C THR A 46 -14.64 -7.46 -1.84
N PHE A 47 -15.58 -8.35 -1.54
CA PHE A 47 -16.32 -8.30 -0.29
C PHE A 47 -15.53 -8.76 0.94
N SER A 48 -14.49 -9.59 0.79
CA SER A 48 -13.61 -9.96 1.90
C SER A 48 -12.86 -8.75 2.48
N ASN A 49 -12.65 -7.70 1.68
CA ASN A 49 -11.95 -6.49 2.10
C ASN A 49 -12.77 -5.57 3.03
N PHE A 50 -14.07 -5.82 3.21
CA PHE A 50 -14.89 -5.06 4.19
C PHE A 50 -14.34 -5.15 5.62
N LEU A 51 -13.68 -6.25 5.99
CA LEU A 51 -13.07 -6.40 7.31
C LEU A 51 -11.97 -5.36 7.55
N PHE A 52 -11.20 -5.01 6.52
CA PHE A 52 -10.18 -3.96 6.59
C PHE A 52 -10.77 -2.55 6.74
N ILE A 53 -12.06 -2.36 6.46
CA ILE A 53 -12.76 -1.09 6.66
C ILE A 53 -13.45 -1.06 8.02
N LEU A 54 -14.06 -2.18 8.43
CA LEU A 54 -14.88 -2.27 9.64
C LEU A 54 -14.05 -2.39 10.92
N LEU A 55 -12.97 -3.19 10.91
CA LEU A 55 -12.19 -3.47 12.10
C LEU A 55 -11.36 -2.27 12.59
N PRO A 56 -10.69 -1.46 11.73
CA PRO A 56 -9.83 -0.40 12.23
C PRO A 56 -10.54 0.69 13.07
N PRO A 57 -11.77 1.14 12.76
CA PRO A 57 -12.53 2.02 13.66
C PRO A 57 -12.72 1.44 15.06
N VAL A 58 -13.04 0.14 15.17
CA VAL A 58 -13.15 -0.56 16.46
C VAL A 58 -11.79 -0.58 17.16
N LEU A 59 -10.71 -0.86 16.42
CA LEU A 59 -9.35 -0.88 16.97
C LEU A 59 -8.86 0.51 17.38
N ILE A 60 -9.26 1.58 16.69
CA ILE A 60 -8.96 2.96 17.11
C ILE A 60 -9.57 3.24 18.48
N MET A 61 -10.81 2.81 18.70
CA MET A 61 -11.49 2.96 19.99
C MET A 61 -10.82 2.11 21.08
N LEU A 62 -10.52 0.84 20.78
CA LEU A 62 -9.91 -0.09 21.72
C LEU A 62 -8.48 0.34 22.12
N PHE A 63 -7.70 0.87 21.19
CA PHE A 63 -6.32 1.29 21.41
C PHE A 63 -6.18 2.77 21.80
N LYS A 64 -7.26 3.44 22.19
CA LYS A 64 -7.24 4.87 22.57
C LYS A 64 -6.24 5.17 23.70
N GLU A 65 -6.24 4.38 24.77
CA GLU A 65 -5.30 4.58 25.89
C GLU A 65 -3.85 4.24 25.49
N TYR A 66 -3.65 3.21 24.65
CA TYR A 66 -2.33 2.92 24.08
C TYR A 66 -1.80 4.10 23.25
N GLY A 67 -2.66 4.71 22.42
CA GLY A 67 -2.32 5.89 21.64
C GLY A 67 -1.92 7.08 22.52
N ARG A 68 -2.60 7.25 23.65
CA ARG A 68 -2.34 8.32 24.62
C ARG A 68 -1.05 8.14 25.40
N PHE A 69 -0.76 6.92 25.88
CA PHE A 69 0.35 6.67 26.81
C PHE A 69 1.62 6.12 26.14
N VAL A 70 1.50 5.44 25.00
CA VAL A 70 2.64 4.79 24.33
C VAL A 70 3.03 5.53 23.06
N THR A 71 2.13 5.59 22.07
CA THR A 71 2.37 6.34 20.83
C THR A 71 1.09 6.58 20.05
N PRO A 72 0.74 7.83 19.70
CA PRO A 72 -0.43 8.12 18.88
C PRO A 72 -0.30 7.57 17.45
N GLY A 73 0.92 7.23 17.02
CA GLY A 73 1.18 6.66 15.70
C GLY A 73 0.44 5.36 15.42
N ILE A 74 0.00 4.61 16.45
CA ILE A 74 -0.81 3.41 16.24
C ILE A 74 -2.09 3.70 15.43
N HIS A 75 -2.70 4.87 15.63
CA HIS A 75 -3.94 5.23 14.93
C HIS A 75 -3.69 5.53 13.45
N VAL A 76 -2.47 5.92 13.07
CA VAL A 76 -2.07 6.05 11.66
C VAL A 76 -2.12 4.69 10.97
N ILE A 77 -1.67 3.61 11.62
CA ILE A 77 -1.74 2.26 11.07
C ILE A 77 -3.20 1.85 10.82
N TRP A 78 -4.09 2.11 11.77
CA TRP A 78 -5.51 1.79 11.63
C TRP A 78 -6.16 2.56 10.49
N VAL A 79 -5.88 3.86 10.35
CA VAL A 79 -6.38 4.65 9.21
C VAL A 79 -5.83 4.12 7.88
N LEU A 80 -4.54 3.80 7.81
CA LEU A 80 -3.94 3.25 6.59
C LEU A 80 -4.53 1.87 6.21
N LEU A 81 -4.92 1.03 7.18
CA LEU A 81 -5.61 -0.23 6.90
C LEU A 81 -7.00 -0.03 6.29
N ILE A 82 -7.71 1.04 6.65
CA ILE A 82 -8.97 1.41 5.96
C ILE A 82 -8.68 1.77 4.50
N VAL A 83 -7.59 2.50 4.24
CA VAL A 83 -7.17 2.84 2.88
C VAL A 83 -6.85 1.58 2.08
N VAL A 84 -6.14 0.61 2.66
CA VAL A 84 -5.90 -0.72 2.05
C VAL A 84 -7.20 -1.42 1.70
N GLY A 85 -8.17 -1.48 2.63
CA GLY A 85 -9.46 -2.10 2.37
C GLY A 85 -10.20 -1.43 1.20
N LEU A 86 -10.23 -0.10 1.16
CA LEU A 86 -10.88 0.64 0.08
C LEU A 86 -10.17 0.47 -1.28
N SER A 87 -8.84 0.52 -1.31
CA SER A 87 -8.06 0.34 -2.53
C SER A 87 -8.16 -1.09 -3.06
N SER A 88 -8.08 -2.08 -2.19
CA SER A 88 -8.20 -3.49 -2.55
C SER A 88 -9.61 -3.83 -3.04
N MET A 89 -10.65 -3.30 -2.39
CA MET A 89 -12.02 -3.38 -2.91
C MET A 89 -12.16 -2.80 -4.31
N TYR A 90 -11.59 -1.61 -4.55
CA TYR A 90 -11.65 -0.98 -5.87
C TYR A 90 -10.87 -1.77 -6.92
N PHE A 91 -9.69 -2.30 -6.56
CA PHE A 91 -8.90 -3.16 -7.44
C PHE A 91 -9.67 -4.43 -7.81
N HIS A 92 -10.12 -5.22 -6.85
CA HIS A 92 -10.84 -6.48 -7.13
C HIS A 92 -12.19 -6.27 -7.82
N ALA A 93 -12.85 -5.12 -7.60
CA ALA A 93 -14.08 -4.81 -8.31
C ALA A 93 -13.86 -4.48 -9.79
N THR A 94 -12.70 -3.90 -10.15
CA THR A 94 -12.45 -3.37 -11.50
C THR A 94 -11.37 -4.12 -12.28
N LEU A 95 -10.42 -4.75 -11.61
CA LEU A 95 -9.13 -5.21 -12.13
C LEU A 95 -8.42 -4.14 -12.98
N SER A 96 -8.47 -2.88 -12.54
CA SER A 96 -7.79 -1.77 -13.22
C SER A 96 -6.32 -1.65 -12.78
N LEU A 97 -5.45 -1.19 -13.67
CA LEU A 97 -4.04 -0.97 -13.35
C LEU A 97 -3.86 0.08 -12.25
N ILE A 98 -4.63 1.17 -12.30
CA ILE A 98 -4.63 2.17 -11.21
C ILE A 98 -5.12 1.58 -9.91
N GLY A 99 -6.17 0.73 -9.94
CA GLY A 99 -6.63 0.01 -8.75
C GLY A 99 -5.52 -0.84 -8.13
N GLN A 100 -4.81 -1.62 -8.96
CA GLN A 100 -3.68 -2.42 -8.52
C GLN A 100 -2.59 -1.55 -7.86
N LEU A 101 -2.19 -0.46 -8.53
CA LEU A 101 -1.16 0.44 -8.04
C LEU A 101 -1.57 1.07 -6.69
N LEU A 102 -2.83 1.51 -6.56
CA LEU A 102 -3.37 2.06 -5.32
C LEU A 102 -3.34 1.04 -4.18
N ASP A 103 -3.73 -0.21 -4.45
CA ASP A 103 -3.77 -1.26 -3.45
C ASP A 103 -2.38 -1.61 -2.90
N GLU A 104 -1.46 -1.93 -3.81
CA GLU A 104 -0.09 -2.23 -3.47
C GLU A 104 0.62 -1.03 -2.78
N LEU A 105 0.37 0.21 -3.23
CA LEU A 105 0.92 1.41 -2.55
C LEU A 105 0.33 1.57 -1.14
N ALA A 106 -0.97 1.36 -0.94
CA ALA A 106 -1.57 1.44 0.39
C ALA A 106 -0.90 0.47 1.36
N ILE A 107 -0.63 -0.76 0.91
CA ILE A 107 0.11 -1.78 1.68
C ILE A 107 1.53 -1.30 2.01
N LEU A 108 2.24 -0.72 1.03
CA LEU A 108 3.58 -0.17 1.24
C LEU A 108 3.57 0.89 2.35
N TRP A 109 2.59 1.81 2.34
CA TRP A 109 2.48 2.85 3.35
C TRP A 109 2.19 2.29 4.75
N VAL A 110 1.33 1.27 4.88
CA VAL A 110 1.13 0.54 6.14
C VAL A 110 2.46 -0.05 6.62
N PHE A 111 3.21 -0.68 5.71
CA PHE A 111 4.48 -1.32 6.03
C PHE A 111 5.51 -0.32 6.56
N MET A 112 5.67 0.80 5.87
CA MET A 112 6.63 1.85 6.23
C MET A 112 6.26 2.52 7.55
N ALA A 113 4.96 2.74 7.80
CA ALA A 113 4.47 3.24 9.08
C ALA A 113 4.70 2.22 10.20
N ALA A 114 4.41 0.93 9.97
CA ALA A 114 4.65 -0.13 10.94
C ALA A 114 6.14 -0.25 11.28
N PHE A 115 7.03 -0.18 10.29
CA PHE A 115 8.47 -0.12 10.49
C PHE A 115 8.87 1.08 11.36
N SER A 116 8.36 2.27 11.06
CA SER A 116 8.66 3.47 11.85
C SER A 116 8.29 3.33 13.33
N LEU A 117 7.25 2.55 13.64
CA LEU A 117 6.69 2.37 14.99
C LEU A 117 7.21 1.14 15.73
N PHE A 118 7.45 0.03 15.05
CA PHE A 118 7.73 -1.25 15.70
C PHE A 118 9.15 -1.77 15.44
N TYR A 119 9.90 -1.18 14.50
CA TYR A 119 11.25 -1.65 14.22
C TYR A 119 12.16 -1.48 15.47
N PRO A 120 12.85 -2.55 15.92
CA PRO A 120 13.69 -2.50 17.11
C PRO A 120 14.86 -1.53 16.96
N LYS A 121 15.06 -0.65 17.95
CA LYS A 121 16.13 0.37 17.92
C LYS A 121 17.53 -0.21 17.73
N ARG A 122 17.78 -1.43 18.22
CA ARG A 122 19.07 -2.13 18.04
C ARG A 122 19.48 -2.34 16.59
N TYR A 123 18.51 -2.39 15.67
CA TYR A 123 18.74 -2.57 14.25
C TYR A 123 18.76 -1.26 13.48
N TYR A 124 18.67 -0.11 14.17
CA TYR A 124 18.73 1.18 13.50
C TYR A 124 20.10 1.38 12.85
N PRO A 125 20.15 1.96 11.64
CA PRO A 125 21.41 2.38 11.06
C PRO A 125 22.16 3.34 11.99
N LYS A 126 23.49 3.21 12.08
CA LYS A 126 24.32 4.01 13.01
C LYS A 126 24.12 5.53 12.86
N PHE A 127 23.85 6.00 11.64
CA PHE A 127 23.63 7.43 11.36
C PHE A 127 22.33 7.99 11.97
N VAL A 128 21.35 7.12 12.29
CA VAL A 128 20.07 7.49 12.93
C VAL A 128 20.25 7.73 14.43
N LYS A 129 21.39 7.34 15.02
CA LYS A 129 21.73 7.57 16.44
C LYS A 129 20.64 7.11 17.43
N ASN A 130 19.95 6.01 17.12
CA ASN A 130 18.82 5.46 17.90
C ASN A 130 17.63 6.42 18.09
N ASP A 131 17.54 7.50 17.29
CA ASP A 131 16.41 8.43 17.32
C ASP A 131 15.26 7.93 16.44
N ARG A 132 14.10 7.71 17.07
CA ARG A 132 12.90 7.21 16.39
C ARG A 132 12.30 8.25 15.46
N LYS A 133 12.43 9.56 15.76
CA LYS A 133 11.91 10.61 14.87
C LYS A 133 12.68 10.65 13.57
N THR A 134 14.00 10.64 13.64
CA THR A 134 14.88 10.56 12.46
C THR A 134 14.60 9.28 11.65
N PHE A 135 14.44 8.13 12.31
CA PHE A 135 14.05 6.89 11.62
C PHE A 135 12.69 7.00 10.92
N SER A 136 11.71 7.61 11.57
CA SER A 136 10.36 7.78 11.01
C SER A 136 10.37 8.70 9.79
N TRP A 137 11.15 9.78 9.81
CA TRP A 137 11.34 10.64 8.65
C TRP A 137 12.02 9.90 7.50
N LEU A 138 13.02 9.07 7.79
CA LEU A 138 13.66 8.23 6.78
C LEU A 138 12.62 7.30 6.11
N MET A 139 11.81 6.60 6.92
CA MET A 139 10.76 5.72 6.41
C MET A 139 9.73 6.47 5.55
N LEU A 140 9.28 7.63 6.00
CA LEU A 140 8.36 8.48 5.25
C LEU A 140 8.95 8.93 3.91
N LEU A 141 10.20 9.41 3.91
CA LEU A 141 10.88 9.83 2.69
C LEU A 141 11.05 8.67 1.70
N SER A 142 11.39 7.47 2.19
CA SER A 142 11.46 6.29 1.33
C SER A 142 10.08 5.87 0.80
N ALA A 143 9.00 6.00 1.58
CA ALA A 143 7.64 5.71 1.11
C ALA A 143 7.23 6.68 -0.01
N ILE A 144 7.52 7.97 0.15
CA ILE A 144 7.26 9.01 -0.87
C ILE A 144 8.09 8.74 -2.12
N ALA A 145 9.38 8.43 -1.97
CA ALA A 145 10.27 8.13 -3.10
C ALA A 145 9.79 6.87 -3.86
N ALA A 146 9.47 5.79 -3.15
CA ALA A 146 8.94 4.58 -3.75
C ALA A 146 7.59 4.81 -4.45
N THR A 147 6.72 5.64 -3.87
CA THR A 147 5.47 6.08 -4.52
C THR A 147 5.77 6.81 -5.83
N GLY A 148 6.66 7.80 -5.81
CA GLY A 148 7.04 8.55 -7.02
C GLY A 148 7.66 7.65 -8.10
N LEU A 149 8.51 6.71 -7.72
CA LEU A 149 9.08 5.72 -8.65
C LEU A 149 8.03 4.78 -9.23
N SER A 150 7.03 4.39 -8.44
CA SER A 150 5.94 3.52 -8.89
C SER A 150 5.00 4.23 -9.88
N TRP A 151 4.81 5.54 -9.73
CA TRP A 151 4.10 6.33 -10.74
C TRP A 151 4.88 6.44 -12.06
N TRP A 152 6.21 6.44 -12.03
CA TRP A 152 7.02 6.36 -13.26
C TRP A 152 6.94 4.96 -13.87
N LYS A 153 7.22 3.92 -13.07
CA LYS A 153 7.22 2.52 -13.49
C LYS A 153 6.38 1.70 -12.51
N PRO A 154 5.11 1.39 -12.82
CA PRO A 154 4.21 0.68 -11.90
C PRO A 154 4.77 -0.64 -11.35
N ILE A 155 5.54 -1.37 -12.17
CA ILE A 155 6.19 -2.63 -11.77
C ILE A 155 7.16 -2.50 -10.58
N VAL A 156 7.69 -1.29 -10.32
CA VAL A 156 8.60 -1.04 -9.19
C VAL A 156 7.91 -1.35 -7.86
N ASN A 157 6.62 -1.11 -7.75
CA ASN A 157 5.87 -1.27 -6.52
C ASN A 157 5.91 -2.72 -6.00
N ALA A 158 5.65 -3.68 -6.90
CA ALA A 158 5.74 -5.11 -6.61
C ALA A 158 7.15 -5.52 -6.13
N PHE A 159 8.20 -5.01 -6.78
CA PHE A 159 9.58 -5.29 -6.38
C PHE A 159 9.93 -4.70 -5.02
N VAL A 160 9.51 -3.47 -4.73
CA VAL A 160 9.75 -2.82 -3.44
C VAL A 160 9.07 -3.61 -2.32
N LEU A 161 7.80 -3.98 -2.49
CA LEU A 161 7.06 -4.78 -1.52
C LEU A 161 7.71 -6.15 -1.27
N MET A 162 8.04 -6.88 -2.34
CA MET A 162 8.71 -8.17 -2.24
C MET A 162 10.07 -8.06 -1.56
N PHE A 163 10.88 -7.06 -1.94
CA PHE A 163 12.20 -6.84 -1.35
C PHE A 163 12.10 -6.55 0.16
N MET A 164 11.09 -5.79 0.59
CA MET A 164 10.88 -5.45 2.00
C MET A 164 10.37 -6.62 2.84
N SER A 165 9.75 -7.64 2.23
CA SER A 165 9.23 -8.82 2.95
C SER A 165 10.34 -9.67 3.59
N VAL A 166 11.44 -9.92 2.87
CA VAL A 166 12.57 -10.74 3.34
C VAL A 166 13.24 -10.19 4.60
N PRO A 167 13.73 -8.93 4.66
CA PRO A 167 14.35 -8.39 5.86
C PRO A 167 13.38 -8.34 7.04
N THR A 168 12.08 -8.19 6.77
CA THR A 168 11.03 -8.19 7.80
C THR A 168 10.84 -9.56 8.40
N MET A 169 10.77 -10.60 7.58
CA MET A 169 10.69 -11.98 8.05
C MET A 169 11.94 -12.38 8.83
N LEU A 170 13.13 -12.01 8.35
CA LEU A 170 14.38 -12.23 9.08
C LEU A 170 14.37 -11.53 10.44
N MET A 171 13.98 -10.25 10.48
CA MET A 171 13.87 -9.51 11.72
C MET A 171 12.88 -10.20 12.67
N LEU A 172 11.67 -10.51 12.22
CA LEU A 172 10.64 -11.15 13.05
C LEU A 172 11.11 -12.51 13.58
N TYR A 173 11.71 -13.34 12.73
CA TYR A 173 12.28 -14.62 13.14
C TYR A 173 13.36 -14.43 14.23
N THR A 174 14.29 -13.49 14.05
CA THR A 174 15.32 -13.23 15.08
C THR A 174 14.76 -12.69 16.39
N GLU A 175 13.63 -11.99 16.35
CA GLU A 175 12.95 -11.48 17.54
C GLU A 175 12.16 -12.57 18.26
N LEU A 176 11.60 -13.56 17.53
CA LEU A 176 10.92 -14.72 18.11
C LEU A 176 11.88 -15.72 18.77
N GLN A 177 13.12 -15.80 18.31
CA GLN A 177 14.15 -16.70 18.89
C GLN A 177 14.81 -16.12 20.14
N ARG A 178 14.40 -14.95 20.61
CA ARG A 178 14.92 -14.31 21.82
C ARG A 178 13.98 -14.50 22.99
#